data_AF-A0A542QS58-F1
#
_entry.id   AF-A0A542QS58-F1
#
_cell.length_a   1.000
_cell.length_b   1.000
_cell.length_c   1.000
_cell.angle_alpha   90.00
_cell.angle_beta   90.00
_cell.angle_gamma   90.00
#
_symmetry.space_group_name_H-M   'P 1'
#
loop_
_entity.id
_entity.type
_entity.pdbx_description
1 polymer ?
#
loop_
_entity_poly.entity_id
_entity_poly.type
_entity_poly.pdbx_seq_one_letter_code
_entity_poly.pdbx_strand_id
1 'polypeptide(L)'
;MDGRRRNPYELTDESPVYVISVAAQLSGLHPQTLRQYDRLGLVSPGRTAGRGRRYSARDIELLRTVQQLSQDEGINLAGIKRIIELENQVAALQQRVAELSAAVEGAAVAMQQREAQVHASYRRDLVPYQDVQQASALVVWRPKRSE
;
A
#
# COMPACT_ATOMS: atom_id res chain seq x y z
N MET A 1 -21.53 20.06 3.17
CA MET A 1 -20.15 20.26 2.68
C MET A 1 -19.92 19.33 1.50
N ASP A 2 -19.14 19.84 0.55
CA ASP A 2 -19.07 19.57 -0.89
C ASP A 2 -19.13 18.10 -1.36
N GLY A 3 -20.26 17.74 -2.00
CA GLY A 3 -20.41 16.52 -2.79
C GLY A 3 -19.87 16.75 -4.19
N ARG A 4 -18.55 16.64 -4.37
CA ARG A 4 -17.95 16.59 -5.71
C ARG A 4 -18.49 15.38 -6.46
N ARG A 5 -19.40 15.64 -7.39
CA ARG A 5 -19.83 14.67 -8.40
C ARG A 5 -18.57 14.22 -9.14
N ARG A 6 -18.10 13.00 -8.89
CA ARG A 6 -17.00 12.39 -9.64
C ARG A 6 -17.41 12.43 -11.12
N ASN A 7 -16.64 13.16 -11.93
CA ASN A 7 -16.89 13.25 -13.36
C ASN A 7 -16.75 11.84 -13.96
N PRO A 8 -17.79 11.25 -14.58
CA PRO A 8 -17.69 9.92 -15.18
C PRO A 8 -16.73 9.84 -16.38
N TYR A 9 -16.17 10.98 -16.80
CA TYR A 9 -15.17 11.10 -17.87
C TYR A 9 -13.76 11.46 -17.36
N GLU A 10 -13.43 11.13 -16.11
CA GLU A 10 -12.08 11.36 -15.58
C GLU A 10 -11.07 10.46 -16.32
N LEU A 11 -10.39 11.03 -17.32
CA LEU A 11 -9.35 10.37 -18.08
C LEU A 11 -8.11 10.24 -17.19
N THR A 12 -7.81 9.00 -16.80
CA THR A 12 -6.57 8.64 -16.13
C THR A 12 -5.48 8.33 -17.16
N ASP A 13 -4.21 8.29 -16.73
CA ASP A 13 -3.10 7.90 -17.61
C ASP A 13 -3.22 6.47 -18.16
N GLU A 14 -4.04 5.64 -17.51
CA GLU A 14 -4.42 4.28 -17.93
C GLU A 14 -5.54 4.26 -18.97
N SER A 15 -6.24 5.38 -19.20
CA SER A 15 -7.41 5.44 -20.08
C SER A 15 -6.97 5.29 -21.54
N PRO A 16 -7.39 4.23 -22.26
CA PRO A 16 -6.95 3.97 -23.63
C PRO A 16 -7.73 4.87 -24.61
N VAL A 17 -7.20 6.07 -24.86
CA VAL A 17 -7.84 7.10 -25.70
C VAL A 17 -7.11 7.36 -27.03
N TYR A 18 -5.81 7.06 -27.11
CA TYR A 18 -4.99 7.41 -28.26
C TYR A 18 -5.03 6.35 -29.36
N VAL A 19 -5.39 6.71 -30.58
CA VAL A 19 -5.31 5.80 -31.73
C VAL A 19 -3.85 5.55 -32.14
N ILE A 20 -3.60 4.46 -32.87
CA ILE A 20 -2.23 4.06 -33.27
C ILE A 20 -1.43 5.16 -33.99
N SER A 21 -2.07 5.99 -34.81
CA SER A 21 -1.40 7.09 -35.51
C SER A 21 -0.92 8.18 -34.53
N VAL A 22 -1.75 8.52 -33.55
CA VAL A 22 -1.41 9.50 -32.51
C VAL A 22 -0.37 8.92 -31.57
N ALA A 23 -0.51 7.65 -31.17
CA ALA A 23 0.49 6.96 -30.36
C ALA A 23 1.85 6.90 -31.05
N ALA A 24 1.89 6.63 -32.36
CA ALA A 24 3.10 6.66 -33.17
C ALA A 24 3.81 8.01 -33.16
N GLN A 25 3.06 9.08 -33.35
CA GLN A 25 3.59 10.44 -33.33
C GLN A 25 4.11 10.82 -31.93
N LEU A 26 3.35 10.46 -30.88
CA LEU A 26 3.73 10.76 -29.51
C LEU A 26 4.93 9.93 -29.04
N SER A 27 5.02 8.66 -29.42
CA SER A 27 6.13 7.79 -29.03
C SER A 27 7.36 7.95 -29.94
N GLY A 28 7.28 8.69 -31.04
CA GLY A 28 8.36 8.80 -32.02
C GLY A 28 8.64 7.50 -32.80
N LEU A 29 7.68 6.57 -32.83
CA LEU A 29 7.82 5.26 -33.46
C LEU A 29 6.98 5.18 -34.74
N HIS A 30 7.44 4.40 -35.72
CA HIS A 30 6.64 4.13 -36.90
C HIS A 30 5.43 3.23 -36.57
N PRO A 31 4.22 3.46 -37.12
CA PRO A 31 3.03 2.65 -36.82
C PRO A 31 3.20 1.14 -37.03
N GLN A 32 4.07 0.72 -37.96
CA GLN A 32 4.40 -0.69 -38.17
C GLN A 32 5.19 -1.30 -36.99
N THR A 33 6.10 -0.53 -36.40
CA THR A 33 6.89 -0.92 -35.22
C THR A 33 5.98 -1.07 -34.00
N LEU A 34 5.04 -0.13 -33.78
CA LEU A 34 4.02 -0.28 -32.74
C LEU A 34 3.19 -1.56 -32.92
N ARG A 35 2.79 -1.89 -34.16
CA ARG A 35 2.08 -3.15 -34.44
C ARG A 35 2.92 -4.39 -34.14
N GLN A 36 4.24 -4.31 -34.32
CA GLN A 36 5.15 -5.39 -33.95
C GLN A 36 5.26 -5.52 -32.43
N TYR A 37 5.44 -4.41 -31.71
CA TYR A 37 5.59 -4.42 -30.25
C TYR A 37 4.32 -4.90 -29.54
N ASP A 38 3.15 -4.48 -30.02
CA ASP A 38 1.86 -4.99 -29.56
C ASP A 38 1.72 -6.50 -29.82
N ARG A 39 2.11 -7.00 -31.02
CA ARG A 39 2.09 -8.45 -31.30
C ARG A 39 3.01 -9.25 -30.39
N LEU A 40 4.12 -8.67 -29.94
CA LEU A 40 5.04 -9.28 -28.99
C LEU A 40 4.50 -9.23 -27.54
N GLY A 41 3.43 -8.47 -27.31
CA GLY A 41 2.80 -8.28 -26.01
C GLY A 41 3.58 -7.33 -25.10
N LEU A 42 4.39 -6.43 -25.67
CA LEU A 42 5.08 -5.39 -24.89
C LEU A 42 4.12 -4.33 -24.35
N VAL A 43 2.98 -4.16 -25.02
CA VAL A 43 1.92 -3.20 -24.66
C VAL A 43 0.58 -3.89 -24.88
N SER A 44 -0.37 -3.66 -23.97
CA SER A 44 -1.73 -4.20 -24.05
C SER A 44 -2.73 -3.10 -24.37
N PRO A 45 -2.87 -2.66 -25.64
CA PRO A 45 -3.80 -1.60 -25.97
C PRO A 45 -5.23 -2.04 -25.72
N GLY A 46 -6.03 -1.12 -25.17
CA GLY A 46 -7.47 -1.28 -25.07
C GLY A 46 -8.08 -1.51 -26.44
N ARG A 47 -8.79 -2.63 -26.61
CA ARG A 47 -9.53 -2.92 -27.85
C ARG A 47 -10.90 -2.26 -27.78
N THR A 48 -11.26 -1.49 -28.80
CA THR A 48 -12.64 -0.99 -28.94
C THR A 48 -13.49 -1.92 -29.80
N ALA A 49 -14.81 -1.91 -29.53
CA ALA A 49 -15.83 -2.66 -30.28
C ALA A 49 -15.80 -2.40 -31.80
N GLY A 50 -15.22 -1.26 -32.23
CA GLY A 50 -15.05 -0.86 -33.63
C GLY A 50 -13.69 -1.15 -34.26
N ARG A 51 -12.93 -2.15 -33.77
CA ARG A 51 -11.71 -2.70 -34.43
C ARG A 51 -10.41 -1.89 -34.28
N GLY A 52 -10.41 -0.77 -33.56
CA GLY A 52 -9.22 0.05 -33.32
C GLY A 52 -8.46 -0.32 -32.04
N ARG A 53 -7.12 -0.30 -32.10
CA ARG A 53 -6.24 -0.31 -30.93
C ARG A 53 -6.20 1.09 -30.34
N ARG A 54 -6.46 1.21 -29.04
CA ARG A 54 -6.27 2.46 -28.31
C ARG A 54 -5.19 2.28 -27.25
N TYR A 55 -4.29 3.23 -27.22
CA TYR A 55 -3.18 3.33 -26.29
C TYR A 55 -3.53 4.34 -25.20
N SER A 56 -3.11 4.05 -23.98
CA SER A 56 -3.16 4.97 -22.86
C SER A 56 -1.95 5.93 -22.88
N ALA A 57 -1.92 6.94 -22.00
CA ALA A 57 -0.75 7.79 -21.87
C ALA A 57 0.45 6.98 -21.36
N ARG A 58 0.20 6.07 -20.41
CA ARG A 58 1.21 5.15 -19.87
C ARG A 58 1.77 4.21 -20.94
N ASP A 59 0.94 3.71 -21.84
CA ASP A 59 1.39 2.87 -22.96
C ASP A 59 2.40 3.61 -23.85
N ILE A 60 2.17 4.91 -24.10
CA ILE A 60 3.05 5.75 -24.91
C ILE A 60 4.38 5.97 -24.23
N GLU A 61 4.38 6.18 -22.92
CA GLU A 61 5.61 6.32 -22.13
C GLU A 61 6.42 5.02 -22.13
N LEU A 62 5.74 3.89 -21.92
CA LEU A 62 6.37 2.56 -22.01
C LEU A 62 7.01 2.32 -23.39
N LEU A 63 6.33 2.72 -24.47
CA LEU A 63 6.85 2.60 -25.83
C LEU A 63 8.13 3.44 -26.04
N ARG A 64 8.21 4.63 -25.45
CA ARG A 64 9.42 5.45 -25.49
C ARG A 64 10.57 4.79 -24.71
N THR A 65 10.29 4.27 -23.53
CA THR A 65 11.30 3.54 -22.73
C THR A 65 11.80 2.30 -23.48
N VAL A 66 10.91 1.51 -24.06
CA VAL A 66 11.26 0.34 -24.89
C VAL A 66 12.14 0.76 -26.08
N GLN A 67 11.81 1.86 -26.75
CA GLN A 67 12.62 2.38 -27.85
C GLN A 67 14.02 2.76 -27.36
N GLN A 68 14.13 3.46 -26.25
CA GLN A 68 15.39 3.91 -25.67
C GLN A 68 16.27 2.72 -25.27
N LEU A 69 15.72 1.76 -24.53
CA LEU A 69 16.43 0.53 -24.14
C LEU A 69 16.88 -0.30 -25.36
N SER A 70 16.08 -0.30 -26.43
CA SER A 70 16.45 -1.01 -27.65
C SER A 70 17.54 -0.31 -28.47
N GLN A 71 17.53 1.03 -28.53
CA GLN A 71 18.45 1.81 -29.35
C GLN A 71 19.77 2.13 -28.63
N ASP A 72 19.69 2.55 -27.37
CA ASP A 72 20.85 3.01 -26.60
C ASP A 72 21.61 1.84 -25.95
N GLU A 73 20.87 0.87 -25.40
CA GLU A 73 21.45 -0.27 -24.66
C GLU A 73 21.53 -1.56 -25.50
N GLY A 74 20.97 -1.57 -26.71
CA GLY A 74 21.00 -2.71 -27.63
C GLY A 74 20.22 -3.93 -27.12
N ILE A 75 19.28 -3.75 -26.20
CA ILE A 75 18.53 -4.85 -25.59
C ILE A 75 17.51 -5.39 -26.60
N ASN A 76 17.47 -6.71 -26.77
CA ASN A 76 16.45 -7.37 -27.58
C ASN A 76 15.05 -7.20 -26.97
N LEU A 77 14.02 -7.09 -27.81
CA LEU A 77 12.61 -6.97 -27.41
C LEU A 77 12.14 -8.06 -26.44
N ALA A 78 12.65 -9.29 -26.58
CA ALA A 78 12.36 -10.37 -25.62
C ALA A 78 12.96 -10.10 -24.23
N GLY A 79 14.14 -9.50 -24.18
CA GLY A 79 14.78 -9.03 -22.95
C GLY A 79 14.00 -7.87 -22.33
N ILE A 80 13.62 -6.87 -23.13
CA ILE A 80 12.82 -5.74 -22.66
C ILE A 80 11.47 -6.22 -22.08
N LYS A 81 10.80 -7.15 -22.76
CA LYS A 81 9.57 -7.77 -22.23
C LYS A 81 9.81 -8.39 -20.85
N ARG A 82 10.90 -9.14 -20.70
CA ARG A 82 11.23 -9.80 -19.44
C ARG A 82 11.55 -8.81 -18.33
N ILE A 83 12.24 -7.72 -18.65
CA ILE A 83 12.53 -6.62 -17.72
C ILE A 83 11.22 -6.01 -17.21
N ILE A 84 10.31 -5.63 -18.11
CA ILE A 84 9.01 -5.05 -17.74
C ILE A 84 8.18 -6.02 -16.88
N GLU A 85 8.15 -7.31 -17.23
CA GLU A 85 7.48 -8.33 -16.41
C GLU A 85 8.06 -8.42 -15.00
N LEU A 86 9.39 -8.35 -14.87
CA LEU A 86 10.08 -8.38 -13.59
C LEU A 86 9.85 -7.10 -12.78
N GLU A 87 9.88 -5.93 -13.40
CA GLU A 87 9.57 -4.66 -12.75
C GLU A 87 8.15 -4.65 -12.20
N ASN A 88 7.17 -5.15 -12.96
CA ASN A 88 5.80 -5.30 -12.49
C ASN A 88 5.69 -6.27 -11.32
N GLN A 89 6.43 -7.39 -11.34
CA GLN A 89 6.49 -8.32 -10.21
C GLN A 89 7.11 -7.69 -8.98
N VAL A 90 8.20 -6.94 -9.14
CA VAL A 90 8.86 -6.22 -8.04
C VAL A 90 7.91 -5.19 -7.44
N ALA A 91 7.21 -4.40 -8.25
CA ALA A 91 6.23 -3.43 -7.78
C ALA A 91 5.10 -4.11 -6.99
N ALA A 92 4.56 -5.23 -7.51
CA ALA A 92 3.52 -5.99 -6.82
C ALA A 92 4.00 -6.59 -5.49
N LEU A 93 5.24 -7.11 -5.46
CA LEU A 93 5.85 -7.63 -4.24
C LEU A 93 6.10 -6.51 -3.21
N GLN A 94 6.58 -5.35 -3.65
CA GLN A 94 6.78 -4.18 -2.79
C GLN A 94 5.46 -3.70 -2.19
N GLN A 95 4.39 -3.63 -2.98
CA GLN A 95 3.05 -3.34 -2.47
C GLN A 95 2.60 -4.38 -1.44
N ARG A 96 2.83 -5.67 -1.72
CA ARG A 96 2.46 -6.73 -0.78
C ARG A 96 3.24 -6.67 0.52
N VAL A 97 4.54 -6.36 0.47
CA VAL A 97 5.38 -6.15 1.65
C VAL A 97 4.84 -4.96 2.44
N ALA A 98 4.53 -3.84 1.80
CA ALA A 98 3.98 -2.67 2.48
C ALA A 98 2.65 -2.96 3.17
N GLU A 99 1.73 -3.69 2.52
CA GLU A 99 0.47 -4.13 3.11
C GLU A 99 0.69 -5.02 4.34
N LEU A 100 1.58 -6.00 4.24
CA LEU A 100 1.87 -6.93 5.34
C LEU A 100 2.56 -6.23 6.51
N SER A 101 3.51 -5.35 6.25
CA SER A 101 4.16 -4.52 7.26
C SER A 101 3.14 -3.66 8.00
N ALA A 102 2.25 -2.98 7.28
CA ALA A 102 1.17 -2.19 7.88
C ALA A 102 0.21 -3.06 8.74
N ALA A 103 -0.09 -4.29 8.30
CA ALA A 103 -0.93 -5.21 9.06
C ALA A 103 -0.25 -5.68 10.36
N VAL A 104 1.05 -6.00 10.31
CA VAL A 104 1.85 -6.40 11.49
C VAL A 104 1.95 -5.25 12.48
N GLU A 105 2.25 -4.04 12.01
CA GLU A 105 2.30 -2.85 12.86
C GLU A 105 0.94 -2.56 13.52
N GLY A 106 -0.15 -2.63 12.75
CA GLY A 106 -1.50 -2.46 13.28
C GLY A 106 -1.87 -3.49 14.34
N ALA A 107 -1.49 -4.76 14.14
CA ALA A 107 -1.71 -5.82 15.11
C ALA A 107 -0.90 -5.61 16.40
N ALA A 108 0.37 -5.20 16.29
CA ALA A 108 1.23 -4.91 17.43
C ALA A 108 0.67 -3.77 18.28
N VAL A 109 0.20 -2.69 17.65
CA VAL A 109 -0.44 -1.55 18.34
C VAL A 109 -1.71 -2.00 19.06
N ALA A 110 -2.55 -2.82 18.42
CA ALA A 110 -3.78 -3.34 19.04
C ALA A 110 -3.48 -4.23 20.25
N MET A 111 -2.43 -5.05 20.19
CA MET A 111 -1.99 -5.88 21.34
C MET A 111 -1.53 -5.01 22.50
N GLN A 112 -0.67 -4.01 22.26
CA GLN A 112 -0.21 -3.08 23.28
C GLN A 112 -1.36 -2.31 23.95
N GLN A 113 -2.36 -1.88 23.15
CA GLN A 113 -3.54 -1.21 23.69
C GLN A 113 -4.37 -2.12 24.59
N ARG A 114 -4.52 -3.40 24.24
CA ARG A 114 -5.23 -4.39 25.07
C ARG A 114 -4.49 -4.62 26.39
N GLU A 115 -3.17 -4.81 26.34
CA GLU A 115 -2.34 -4.96 27.54
C GLU A 115 -2.46 -3.74 28.46
N ALA A 116 -2.36 -2.53 27.90
CA ALA A 116 -2.51 -1.29 28.66
C ALA A 116 -3.91 -1.16 29.30
N GLN A 117 -4.98 -1.55 28.59
CA GLN A 117 -6.34 -1.56 29.13
C GLN A 117 -6.49 -2.54 30.30
N VAL A 118 -5.92 -3.74 30.18
CA VAL A 118 -5.91 -4.76 31.23
C VAL A 118 -5.11 -4.29 32.45
N HIS A 119 -3.93 -3.69 32.25
CA HIS A 119 -3.16 -3.10 33.34
C HIS A 119 -3.89 -1.94 34.03
N ALA A 120 -4.65 -1.13 33.27
CA ALA A 120 -5.45 -0.06 33.82
C ALA A 120 -6.65 -0.57 34.65
N SER A 121 -7.27 -1.71 34.27
CA SER A 121 -8.34 -2.31 35.07
C SER A 121 -7.80 -2.85 36.40
N TYR A 122 -6.65 -3.53 36.40
CA TYR A 122 -6.06 -4.03 37.66
C TYR A 122 -5.73 -2.91 38.65
N ARG A 123 -5.29 -1.73 38.20
CA ARG A 123 -5.00 -0.60 39.10
C ARG A 123 -6.23 -0.13 39.89
N ARG A 124 -7.45 -0.31 39.37
CA ARG A 124 -8.69 0.04 40.09
C ARG A 124 -9.05 -0.97 41.18
N ASP A 125 -8.75 -2.24 40.96
CA ASP A 125 -9.13 -3.33 41.86
C ASP A 125 -8.07 -3.65 42.92
N LEU A 126 -6.83 -3.18 42.72
CA LEU A 126 -5.74 -3.33 43.67
C LEU A 126 -5.82 -2.26 44.77
N VAL A 127 -6.30 -2.67 45.96
CA VAL A 127 -6.15 -1.87 47.18
C VAL A 127 -4.72 -2.04 47.69
N PRO A 128 -3.92 -0.97 47.82
CA PRO A 128 -2.58 -1.07 48.39
C PRO A 128 -2.69 -1.59 49.82
N TYR A 129 -2.17 -2.80 50.08
CA TYR A 129 -2.01 -3.29 51.44
C TYR A 129 -0.89 -2.48 52.09
N GLN A 130 -1.26 -1.50 52.92
CA GLN A 130 -0.32 -0.86 53.83
C GLN A 130 -0.16 -1.76 55.04
N ASP A 131 1.08 -2.15 55.31
CA ASP A 131 1.42 -2.94 56.49
C ASP A 131 1.04 -2.12 57.72
N VAL A 132 -0.11 -2.45 58.32
CA VAL A 132 -0.60 -1.76 59.50
C VAL A 132 0.34 -2.16 60.62
N GLN A 133 1.30 -1.30 60.95
CA GLN A 133 2.06 -1.43 62.19
C GLN A 133 1.06 -1.26 63.35
N GLN A 134 0.42 -2.37 63.72
CA GLN A 134 -0.42 -2.44 64.90
C GLN A 134 0.51 -2.20 66.09
N ALA A 135 0.57 -0.95 66.55
CA ALA A 135 1.02 -0.66 67.89
C ALA A 135 -0.01 -1.28 68.84
N SER A 136 0.23 -2.53 69.22
CA SER A 136 -0.52 -3.23 70.25
C SER A 136 -0.24 -2.55 71.60
N ALA A 137 -0.99 -1.48 71.88
CA ALA A 137 -0.99 -0.85 73.19
C ALA A 137 -1.65 -1.80 74.20
N LEU A 138 -0.83 -2.39 75.06
CA LEU A 138 -1.24 -3.25 76.17
C LEU A 138 -1.93 -2.37 77.22
N VAL A 139 -3.27 -2.36 77.24
CA VAL A 139 -4.05 -1.63 78.25
C VAL A 139 -4.05 -2.45 79.55
N VAL A 140 -3.25 -2.04 80.53
CA VAL A 140 -3.27 -2.62 81.88
C VAL A 140 -4.45 -2.03 82.65
N TRP A 141 -5.52 -2.80 82.75
CA TRP A 141 -6.67 -2.44 83.59
C TRP A 141 -6.31 -2.56 85.08
N ARG A 142 -6.50 -1.48 85.84
CA ARG A 142 -6.36 -1.48 87.31
C ARG A 142 -7.70 -1.14 87.97
N PRO A 143 -8.31 -2.08 88.70
CA PRO A 143 -9.52 -1.78 89.47
C PRO A 143 -9.19 -0.93 90.69
N LYS A 144 -10.01 0.08 90.94
CA LYS A 144 -9.94 0.93 92.13
C LYS A 144 -10.60 0.19 93.30
N ARG A 145 -9.83 -0.20 94.33
CA ARG A 145 -10.41 -0.68 95.59
C ARG A 145 -11.05 0.50 96.31
N SER A 146 -12.35 0.35 96.61
CA SER A 146 -13.03 1.14 97.63
C SER A 146 -12.54 0.75 99.03
N GLU A 147 -12.55 1.73 99.93
CA GLU A 147 -12.07 1.76 101.34
C GLU A 147 -12.10 0.45 102.13
#